data_AF-A0A067FSA3-F1
#
_entry.id   AF-A0A067FSA3-F1
#
_cell.length_a   1.000
_cell.length_b   1.000
_cell.length_c   1.000
_cell.angle_alpha   90.00
_cell.angle_beta   90.00
_cell.angle_gamma   90.00
#
_symmetry.space_group_name_H-M   'P 1'
#
loop_
_entity.id
_entity.type
_entity.pdbx_description
1 polymer ?
#
loop_
_entity_poly.entity_id
_entity_poly.type
_entity_poly.pdbx_seq_one_letter_code
_entity_poly.pdbx_strand_id
1 'polypeptide(L)'
;MVMRGSLLFNNNRRTAQRFRQLAISAVGSSKIKLLLCFCIAFTVLLLLSRGSTLTEWTDSGPLDRSSSPGKGYAILMNTWKRYDLLKQSIAHYAKCPGLDSIHLVWSEPDPPSDSLQIFLQHIIRKNSRNGRQVELKFDINTEDSLNNRFKEIKDLKADAVFSIDDDIIFPCHSVKFAFDVWRSAPDQMVGFVPRKVCVESKEGKDYYSYCGWWSVWWTGTYSMVLSKASFFHKKYLRLYTNEMPTSIKEFVTENRNCEDIAMSFLVANVTDAPPIWVKGKIYEIGSTGISTLGGHSEKRTQCLNRFAAEFGRMPLVPTSMKAVDSRRMWFW
;
A
#
# COMPACT_ATOMS: atom_id res chain seq x y z
N MET A 1 -47.84 74.59 24.26
CA MET A 1 -48.20 74.46 25.69
C MET A 1 -48.35 72.97 25.99
N VAL A 2 -47.58 72.44 26.94
CA VAL A 2 -47.55 71.02 27.33
C VAL A 2 -48.66 70.74 28.36
N MET A 3 -49.37 69.61 28.25
CA MET A 3 -49.66 68.61 29.31
C MET A 3 -50.78 67.64 28.87
N ARG A 4 -50.47 66.33 28.72
CA ARG A 4 -50.67 65.19 29.67
C ARG A 4 -52.10 64.63 29.70
N GLY A 5 -52.23 63.37 29.28
CA GLY A 5 -53.38 62.48 29.50
C GLY A 5 -52.93 61.01 29.62
N SER A 6 -53.20 60.42 30.78
CA SER A 6 -52.81 59.12 31.34
C SER A 6 -53.46 57.90 30.64
N LEU A 7 -52.72 56.83 30.33
CA LEU A 7 -52.51 55.59 31.11
C LEU A 7 -53.79 54.87 31.58
N LEU A 8 -54.39 53.99 30.75
CA LEU A 8 -55.29 52.92 31.23
C LEU A 8 -55.47 51.68 30.29
N PHE A 9 -54.53 51.36 29.39
CA PHE A 9 -54.71 50.22 28.45
C PHE A 9 -53.63 49.13 28.44
N ASN A 10 -52.64 49.13 29.35
CA ASN A 10 -51.44 48.29 29.17
C ASN A 10 -51.30 47.05 30.09
N ASN A 11 -52.24 46.79 31.01
CA ASN A 11 -52.09 45.67 31.95
C ASN A 11 -52.62 44.31 31.45
N ASN A 12 -53.53 44.26 30.46
CA ASN A 12 -54.05 42.98 29.96
C ASN A 12 -53.18 42.30 28.88
N ARG A 13 -52.21 43.02 28.28
CA ARG A 13 -51.33 42.46 27.24
C ARG A 13 -50.13 41.70 27.81
N ARG A 14 -49.62 42.11 28.98
CA ARG A 14 -48.42 41.51 29.60
C ARG A 14 -48.69 40.14 30.22
N THR A 15 -49.87 39.90 30.78
CA THR A 15 -50.27 38.60 31.33
C THR A 15 -50.47 37.56 30.23
N ALA A 16 -51.14 37.91 29.12
CA ALA A 16 -51.33 37.00 27.99
C ALA A 16 -50.01 36.57 27.30
N GLN A 17 -49.02 37.46 27.23
CA GLN A 17 -47.70 37.12 26.67
C GLN A 17 -46.88 36.17 27.56
N ARG A 18 -46.98 36.31 28.89
CA ARG A 18 -46.28 35.41 29.84
C ARG A 18 -46.83 33.98 29.79
N PHE A 19 -48.14 33.79 29.64
CA PHE A 19 -48.73 32.46 29.47
C PHE A 19 -48.34 31.80 28.14
N ARG A 20 -48.25 32.56 27.04
CA ARG A 20 -47.77 32.03 25.75
C ARG A 20 -46.30 31.60 25.79
N GLN A 21 -45.42 32.34 26.47
CA GLN A 21 -44.01 31.96 26.61
C GLN A 21 -43.80 30.70 27.46
N LEU A 22 -44.58 30.51 28.53
CA LEU A 22 -44.52 29.30 29.36
C LEU A 22 -45.07 28.06 28.63
N ALA A 23 -46.11 28.20 27.82
CA ALA A 23 -46.62 27.10 27.00
C ALA A 23 -45.61 26.66 25.92
N ILE A 24 -44.89 27.61 25.31
CA ILE A 24 -43.88 27.32 24.28
C ILE A 24 -42.64 26.61 24.88
N SER A 25 -42.21 26.98 26.09
CA SER A 25 -41.09 26.30 26.76
C SER A 25 -41.43 24.89 27.24
N ALA A 26 -42.66 24.66 27.72
CA ALA A 26 -43.14 23.34 28.15
C ALA A 26 -43.32 22.36 26.97
N VAL A 27 -43.83 22.85 25.83
CA VAL A 27 -44.01 22.04 24.60
C VAL A 27 -42.65 21.73 23.94
N GLY A 28 -41.70 22.67 23.96
CA GLY A 28 -40.33 22.43 23.48
C GLY A 28 -39.60 21.35 24.28
N SER A 29 -39.72 21.38 25.62
CA SER A 29 -39.10 20.39 26.51
C SER A 29 -39.68 18.97 26.31
N SER A 30 -41.00 18.86 26.09
CA SER A 30 -41.67 17.56 25.94
C SER A 30 -41.33 16.89 24.61
N LYS A 31 -41.22 17.65 23.52
CA LYS A 31 -40.81 17.12 22.21
C LYS A 31 -39.36 16.64 22.20
N ILE A 32 -38.46 17.35 22.88
CA ILE A 32 -37.05 16.96 22.99
C ILE A 32 -36.89 15.68 23.81
N LYS A 33 -37.62 15.55 24.93
CA LYS A 33 -37.62 14.32 25.74
C LYS A 33 -38.16 13.12 24.97
N LEU A 34 -39.22 13.30 24.20
CA LEU A 34 -39.78 12.24 23.36
C LEU A 34 -38.78 11.78 22.28
N LEU A 35 -38.08 12.72 21.63
CA LEU A 35 -37.07 12.42 20.62
C LEU A 35 -35.90 11.61 21.22
N LEU A 36 -35.42 12.00 22.40
CA LEU A 36 -34.38 11.28 23.14
C LEU A 36 -34.81 9.86 23.51
N CYS A 37 -36.06 9.67 23.95
CA CYS A 37 -36.60 8.33 24.21
C CYS A 37 -36.65 7.46 22.94
N PHE A 38 -37.03 8.02 21.80
CA PHE A 38 -37.01 7.29 20.52
C PHE A 38 -35.59 6.92 20.09
N CYS A 39 -34.61 7.81 20.24
CA CYS A 39 -33.20 7.52 19.93
C CYS A 39 -32.63 6.40 20.82
N ILE A 40 -32.97 6.40 22.11
CA ILE A 40 -32.54 5.34 23.05
C ILE A 40 -33.23 4.02 22.73
N ALA A 41 -34.53 4.03 22.44
CA ALA A 41 -35.25 2.81 22.05
C ALA A 41 -34.70 2.20 20.75
N PHE A 42 -34.37 3.04 19.76
CA PHE A 42 -33.79 2.60 18.49
C PHE A 42 -32.39 2.01 18.67
N THR A 43 -31.56 2.59 19.52
CA THR A 43 -30.23 2.04 19.83
C THR A 43 -30.31 0.71 20.59
N VAL A 44 -31.26 0.57 21.52
CA VAL A 44 -31.51 -0.71 22.22
C VAL A 44 -32.00 -1.78 21.23
N LEU A 45 -32.90 -1.44 20.30
CA LEU A 45 -33.37 -2.34 19.24
C LEU A 45 -32.24 -2.82 18.33
N LEU A 46 -31.31 -1.94 17.94
CA LEU A 46 -30.14 -2.30 17.13
C LEU A 46 -29.13 -3.19 17.87
N LEU A 47 -29.02 -3.03 19.19
CA LEU A 47 -28.16 -3.88 20.03
C LEU A 47 -28.81 -5.27 20.25
N LEU A 48 -30.14 -5.34 20.32
CA LEU A 48 -30.88 -6.60 20.46
C LEU A 48 -31.04 -7.36 19.14
N SER A 49 -30.99 -6.68 17.97
CA SER A 49 -31.05 -7.34 16.66
C SER A 49 -29.69 -7.87 16.17
N ARG A 50 -28.62 -7.71 16.95
CA ARG A 50 -27.26 -8.20 16.62
C ARG A 50 -26.96 -9.62 17.11
N GLY A 51 -27.99 -10.36 17.51
CA GLY A 51 -27.89 -11.80 17.75
C GLY A 51 -28.30 -12.60 16.52
N SER A 52 -27.41 -13.50 16.09
CA SER A 52 -27.69 -14.70 15.27
C SER A 52 -27.68 -14.55 13.74
N THR A 53 -26.49 -14.60 13.14
CA THR A 53 -26.26 -15.37 11.89
C THR A 53 -24.85 -15.95 11.88
N LEU A 54 -24.70 -17.12 12.51
CA LEU A 54 -23.53 -17.99 12.32
C LEU A 54 -23.92 -18.98 11.24
N THR A 55 -23.70 -18.62 9.98
CA THR A 55 -23.83 -19.54 8.85
C THR A 55 -22.52 -20.28 8.69
N GLU A 56 -22.58 -21.54 9.11
CA GLU A 56 -21.63 -22.62 8.93
C GLU A 56 -21.35 -22.83 7.43
N TRP A 57 -20.11 -22.53 7.01
CA TRP A 57 -19.64 -22.83 5.66
C TRP A 57 -19.04 -24.23 5.63
N THR A 58 -19.72 -25.11 4.89
CA THR A 58 -19.30 -26.47 4.62
C THR A 58 -18.14 -26.51 3.63
N ASP A 59 -17.23 -27.41 3.97
CA ASP A 59 -15.97 -27.80 3.35
C ASP A 59 -16.10 -28.26 1.88
N SER A 60 -15.15 -27.82 1.04
CA SER A 60 -14.92 -28.41 -0.28
C SER A 60 -13.45 -28.28 -0.71
N GLY A 61 -12.70 -29.38 -0.58
CA GLY A 61 -11.58 -29.77 -1.44
C GLY A 61 -10.17 -29.25 -1.07
N PRO A 62 -9.12 -30.09 -1.18
CA PRO A 62 -7.79 -29.76 -0.65
C PRO A 62 -7.04 -28.81 -1.59
N LEU A 63 -7.16 -27.51 -1.35
CA LEU A 63 -6.12 -26.55 -1.72
C LEU A 63 -5.03 -26.64 -0.67
N ASP A 64 -3.78 -26.79 -1.14
CA ASP A 64 -2.57 -26.90 -0.33
C ASP A 64 -2.66 -26.05 0.94
N ARG A 65 -2.67 -26.77 2.07
CA ARG A 65 -2.78 -26.22 3.41
C ARG A 65 -1.70 -25.14 3.58
N SER A 66 -2.13 -23.88 3.53
CA SER A 66 -1.34 -22.69 3.76
C SER A 66 -0.38 -22.93 4.92
N SER A 67 0.91 -23.09 4.59
CA SER A 67 1.97 -22.97 5.58
C SER A 67 1.81 -21.59 6.19
N SER A 68 1.59 -21.51 7.51
CA SER A 68 1.58 -20.25 8.24
C SER A 68 2.72 -19.38 7.72
N PRO A 69 2.47 -18.14 7.26
CA PRO A 69 3.50 -17.32 6.66
C PRO A 69 4.75 -17.33 7.52
N GLY A 70 5.91 -17.57 6.92
CA GLY A 70 7.20 -17.64 7.61
C GLY A 70 7.36 -16.54 8.67
N LYS A 71 8.13 -16.82 9.74
CA LYS A 71 8.28 -15.90 10.89
C LYS A 71 8.85 -14.53 10.51
N GLY A 72 9.48 -14.41 9.35
CA GLY A 72 10.10 -13.19 8.85
C GLY A 72 9.94 -13.01 7.33
N TYR A 73 10.75 -12.10 6.80
CA TYR A 73 10.77 -11.70 5.41
C TYR A 73 12.20 -11.57 4.90
N ALA A 74 12.37 -11.76 3.60
CA ALA A 74 13.61 -11.45 2.89
C ALA A 74 13.52 -10.04 2.29
N ILE A 75 14.62 -9.30 2.30
CA ILE A 75 14.76 -8.07 1.52
C ILE A 75 15.37 -8.41 0.18
N LEU A 76 14.81 -7.83 -0.87
CA LEU A 76 15.32 -7.87 -2.23
C LEU A 76 15.66 -6.43 -2.63
N MET A 77 16.94 -6.14 -2.80
CA MET A 77 17.42 -4.77 -3.02
C MET A 77 18.28 -4.70 -4.28
N ASN A 78 17.90 -3.84 -5.22
CA ASN A 78 18.73 -3.58 -6.39
C ASN A 78 19.72 -2.49 -6.08
N THR A 79 20.92 -2.63 -6.63
CA THR A 79 21.95 -1.61 -6.56
C THR A 79 22.70 -1.52 -7.89
N TRP A 80 23.16 -0.31 -8.20
CA TRP A 80 24.00 -0.04 -9.36
C TRP A 80 24.88 1.18 -9.09
N LYS A 81 26.17 0.97 -8.82
CA LYS A 81 27.20 1.99 -8.61
C LYS A 81 26.82 3.05 -7.54
N ARG A 82 25.98 2.67 -6.57
CA ARG A 82 25.48 3.53 -5.47
C ARG A 82 25.83 2.95 -4.10
N TYR A 83 27.07 2.48 -3.94
CA TYR A 83 27.50 1.72 -2.76
C TYR A 83 27.31 2.46 -1.44
N ASP A 84 27.44 3.79 -1.42
CA ASP A 84 27.25 4.54 -0.18
C ASP A 84 25.79 4.62 0.26
N LEU A 85 24.85 4.66 -0.68
CA LEU A 85 23.41 4.55 -0.40
C LEU A 85 23.06 3.11 0.02
N LEU A 86 23.59 2.12 -0.70
CA LEU A 86 23.46 0.70 -0.36
C LEU A 86 23.90 0.41 1.09
N LYS A 87 25.10 0.88 1.47
CA LYS A 87 25.63 0.74 2.84
C LYS A 87 24.69 1.35 3.88
N GLN A 88 24.17 2.55 3.62
CA GLN A 88 23.22 3.23 4.50
C GLN A 88 21.90 2.46 4.64
N SER A 89 21.33 2.03 3.51
CA SER A 89 20.10 1.25 3.44
C SER A 89 20.24 -0.08 4.19
N ILE A 90 21.31 -0.84 3.95
CA ILE A 90 21.57 -2.10 4.66
C ILE A 90 21.77 -1.86 6.16
N ALA A 91 22.53 -0.84 6.56
CA ALA A 91 22.73 -0.50 7.96
C ALA A 91 21.42 -0.17 8.69
N HIS A 92 20.47 0.45 8.00
CA HIS A 92 19.14 0.71 8.52
C HIS A 92 18.31 -0.58 8.59
N TYR A 93 18.13 -1.28 7.47
CA TYR A 93 17.22 -2.42 7.39
C TYR A 93 17.67 -3.63 8.22
N ALA A 94 18.98 -3.81 8.44
CA ALA A 94 19.51 -4.83 9.36
C ALA A 94 18.96 -4.70 10.80
N LYS A 95 18.52 -3.50 11.20
CA LYS A 95 17.90 -3.25 12.52
C LYS A 95 16.44 -3.67 12.59
N CYS A 96 15.79 -3.88 11.44
CA CYS A 96 14.35 -4.09 11.38
C CYS A 96 13.95 -5.47 11.93
N PRO A 97 12.81 -5.56 12.65
CA PRO A 97 12.32 -6.81 13.21
C PRO A 97 11.69 -7.67 12.11
N GLY A 98 11.93 -8.99 12.17
CA GLY A 98 11.40 -9.95 11.19
C GLY A 98 12.22 -10.07 9.91
N LEU A 99 13.35 -9.36 9.78
CA LEU A 99 14.27 -9.56 8.66
C LEU A 99 15.05 -10.88 8.83
N ASP A 100 14.96 -11.77 7.83
CA ASP A 100 15.63 -13.07 7.79
C ASP A 100 16.87 -13.06 6.88
N SER A 101 16.75 -12.50 5.67
CA SER A 101 17.86 -12.40 4.71
C SER A 101 17.79 -11.12 3.89
N ILE A 102 18.92 -10.70 3.35
CA ILE A 102 19.06 -9.61 2.38
C ILE A 102 19.68 -10.20 1.12
N HIS A 103 18.97 -10.02 0.02
CA HIS A 103 19.36 -10.40 -1.33
C HIS A 103 19.67 -9.13 -2.12
N LEU A 104 20.93 -9.00 -2.51
CA LEU A 104 21.41 -7.88 -3.32
C LEU A 104 21.41 -8.30 -4.77
N VAL A 105 20.51 -7.70 -5.53
CA VAL A 105 20.42 -7.90 -6.98
C VAL A 105 21.57 -7.12 -7.60
N TRP A 106 22.63 -7.85 -7.93
CA TRP A 106 23.87 -7.30 -8.42
C TRP A 106 23.92 -7.45 -9.93
N SER A 107 23.75 -6.35 -10.65
CA SER A 107 23.76 -6.34 -12.13
C SER A 107 24.98 -5.63 -12.71
N GLU A 108 25.98 -5.32 -11.89
CA GLU A 108 27.18 -4.62 -12.35
C GLU A 108 28.15 -5.57 -13.07
N PRO A 109 28.94 -5.07 -14.04
CA PRO A 109 29.89 -5.90 -14.79
C PRO A 109 30.91 -6.60 -13.91
N ASP A 110 31.42 -5.90 -12.90
CA ASP A 110 32.40 -6.42 -11.96
C ASP A 110 31.70 -7.04 -10.74
N PRO A 111 32.21 -8.16 -10.19
CA PRO A 111 31.69 -8.72 -8.95
C PRO A 111 31.88 -7.75 -7.77
N PRO A 112 31.05 -7.87 -6.71
CA PRO A 112 31.20 -7.04 -5.51
C PRO A 112 32.58 -7.24 -4.89
N SER A 113 33.30 -6.15 -4.62
CA SER A 113 34.63 -6.22 -4.03
C SER A 113 34.62 -6.86 -2.65
N ASP A 114 35.70 -7.57 -2.28
CA ASP A 114 35.85 -8.20 -0.96
C ASP A 114 35.67 -7.19 0.18
N SER A 115 36.19 -5.97 0.00
CA SER A 115 36.05 -4.89 0.99
C SER A 115 34.60 -4.48 1.20
N LEU A 116 33.79 -4.41 0.13
CA LEU A 116 32.35 -4.14 0.23
C LEU A 116 31.64 -5.29 0.92
N GLN A 117 31.91 -6.54 0.53
CA GLN A 117 31.30 -7.72 1.12
C GLN A 117 31.56 -7.82 2.63
N ILE A 118 32.83 -7.68 3.04
CA ILE A 118 33.25 -7.69 4.45
C ILE A 118 32.55 -6.57 5.24
N PHE A 119 32.49 -5.37 4.66
CA PHE A 119 31.85 -4.22 5.30
C PHE A 119 30.35 -4.45 5.51
N LEU A 120 29.64 -4.93 4.50
CA LEU A 120 28.20 -5.21 4.59
C LEU A 120 27.89 -6.31 5.60
N GLN A 121 28.66 -7.40 5.58
CA GLN A 121 28.52 -8.47 6.58
C GLN A 121 28.77 -7.95 8.01
N HIS A 122 29.81 -7.13 8.20
CA HIS A 122 30.10 -6.51 9.50
C HIS A 122 28.95 -5.64 9.97
N ILE A 123 28.40 -4.78 9.10
CA ILE A 123 27.28 -3.90 9.42
C ILE A 123 26.02 -4.69 9.78
N ILE A 124 25.72 -5.75 9.02
CA ILE A 124 24.56 -6.60 9.28
C ILE A 124 24.72 -7.26 10.65
N ARG A 125 25.88 -7.85 10.95
CA ARG A 125 26.16 -8.46 12.26
C ARG A 125 26.06 -7.46 13.40
N LYS A 126 26.60 -6.25 13.23
CA LYS A 126 26.58 -5.18 14.24
C LYS A 126 25.16 -4.66 14.52
N ASN A 127 24.32 -4.57 13.50
CA ASN A 127 22.99 -3.96 13.61
C ASN A 127 21.85 -4.96 13.86
N SER A 128 22.11 -6.25 13.62
CA SER A 128 21.16 -7.32 13.92
C SER A 128 20.92 -7.40 15.43
N ARG A 129 19.66 -7.33 15.84
CA ARG A 129 19.26 -7.38 17.25
C ARG A 129 18.93 -8.80 17.69
N ASN A 130 19.13 -9.07 18.99
CA ASN A 130 18.69 -10.28 19.69
C ASN A 130 19.33 -11.59 19.16
N GLY A 131 20.61 -11.55 18.78
CA GLY A 131 21.33 -12.75 18.30
C GLY A 131 20.80 -13.31 16.97
N ARG A 132 19.97 -12.56 16.25
CA ARG A 132 19.44 -12.98 14.94
C ARG A 132 20.56 -12.98 13.91
N GLN A 133 20.67 -14.06 13.16
CA GLN A 133 21.57 -14.16 12.02
C GLN A 133 20.80 -13.77 10.76
N VAL A 134 21.06 -12.56 10.26
CA VAL A 134 20.54 -12.11 8.96
C VAL A 134 21.53 -12.55 7.88
N GLU A 135 21.07 -13.36 6.93
CA GLU A 135 21.88 -13.86 5.82
C GLU A 135 22.04 -12.77 4.74
N LEU A 136 23.25 -12.59 4.20
CA LEU A 136 23.50 -11.69 3.06
C LEU A 136 23.86 -12.54 1.84
N LYS A 137 23.13 -12.38 0.74
CA LYS A 137 23.42 -13.00 -0.55
C LYS A 137 23.54 -11.95 -1.64
N PHE A 138 24.47 -12.18 -2.56
CA PHE A 138 24.60 -11.42 -3.79
C PHE A 138 24.08 -12.28 -4.93
N ASP A 139 23.00 -11.81 -5.55
CA ASP A 139 22.41 -12.46 -6.72
C ASP A 139 23.08 -11.84 -7.95
N ILE A 140 24.18 -12.45 -8.39
CA ILE A 140 25.01 -11.95 -9.49
C ILE A 140 24.31 -12.18 -10.82
N ASN A 141 24.18 -11.11 -11.60
CA ASN A 141 23.57 -11.12 -12.92
C ASN A 141 24.55 -10.59 -13.96
N THR A 142 24.68 -11.30 -15.07
CA THR A 142 25.54 -10.92 -16.21
C THR A 142 24.85 -9.96 -17.18
N GLU A 143 23.52 -9.90 -17.15
CA GLU A 143 22.70 -9.05 -18.03
C GLU A 143 22.48 -7.68 -17.39
N ASP A 144 22.50 -6.61 -18.19
CA ASP A 144 22.05 -5.28 -17.76
C ASP A 144 20.55 -5.12 -18.00
N SER A 145 19.74 -5.68 -17.10
CA SER A 145 18.27 -5.65 -17.22
C SER A 145 17.60 -5.38 -15.87
N LEU A 146 16.56 -4.54 -15.87
CA LEU A 146 15.73 -4.31 -14.69
C LEU A 146 14.97 -5.57 -14.25
N ASN A 147 14.76 -6.53 -15.16
CA ASN A 147 14.14 -7.82 -14.86
C ASN A 147 14.95 -8.66 -13.86
N ASN A 148 16.26 -8.41 -13.71
CA ASN A 148 17.12 -9.12 -12.77
C ASN A 148 16.59 -9.07 -11.34
N ARG A 149 15.85 -8.01 -10.99
CA ARG A 149 15.18 -7.89 -9.69
C ARG A 149 14.30 -9.10 -9.39
N PHE A 150 13.60 -9.62 -10.38
CA PHE A 150 12.55 -10.62 -10.19
C PHE A 150 12.93 -12.02 -10.64
N LYS A 151 14.22 -12.28 -10.85
CA LYS A 151 14.70 -13.64 -11.13
C LYS A 151 14.39 -14.56 -9.94
N GLU A 152 14.09 -15.81 -10.25
CA GLU A 152 13.73 -16.82 -9.28
C GLU A 152 14.91 -17.11 -8.34
N ILE A 153 14.63 -17.09 -7.03
CA ILE A 153 15.58 -17.44 -5.99
C ILE A 153 15.16 -18.79 -5.40
N LYS A 154 15.83 -19.87 -5.81
CA LYS A 154 15.43 -21.26 -5.53
C LYS A 154 15.38 -21.61 -4.04
N ASP A 155 16.26 -21.03 -3.23
CA ASP A 155 16.42 -21.37 -1.80
C ASP A 155 15.95 -20.26 -0.86
N LEU A 156 14.96 -19.47 -1.29
CA LEU A 156 14.42 -18.40 -0.44
C LEU A 156 13.53 -18.97 0.67
N LYS A 157 14.05 -18.94 1.90
CA LYS A 157 13.36 -19.47 3.10
C LYS A 157 12.07 -18.72 3.40
N ALA A 158 12.12 -17.38 3.40
CA ALA A 158 10.97 -16.54 3.71
C ALA A 158 9.96 -16.53 2.55
N ASP A 159 8.67 -16.62 2.87
CA ASP A 159 7.59 -16.51 1.87
C ASP A 159 7.37 -15.06 1.45
N ALA A 160 7.60 -14.11 2.36
CA ALA A 160 7.47 -12.69 2.10
C ALA A 160 8.77 -12.10 1.57
N VAL A 161 8.67 -11.37 0.46
CA VAL A 161 9.77 -10.61 -0.14
C VAL A 161 9.44 -9.13 -0.04
N PHE A 162 10.26 -8.37 0.68
CA PHE A 162 10.24 -6.92 0.66
C PHE A 162 11.18 -6.39 -0.41
N SER A 163 10.64 -6.01 -1.56
CA SER A 163 11.39 -5.35 -2.62
C SER A 163 11.51 -3.86 -2.34
N ILE A 164 12.73 -3.35 -2.42
CA ILE A 164 13.08 -1.96 -2.07
C ILE A 164 14.24 -1.44 -2.92
N ASP A 165 14.20 -0.18 -3.33
CA ASP A 165 15.34 0.49 -3.97
C ASP A 165 16.41 0.88 -2.94
N ASP A 166 17.69 0.89 -3.32
CA ASP A 166 18.82 1.20 -2.44
C ASP A 166 18.91 2.68 -1.99
N ASP A 167 18.07 3.55 -2.56
CA ASP A 167 17.99 4.98 -2.29
C ASP A 167 16.72 5.40 -1.49
N ILE A 168 15.96 4.43 -0.97
CA ILE A 168 14.74 4.68 -0.20
C ILE A 168 14.80 4.02 1.19
N ILE A 169 14.52 4.82 2.22
CA ILE A 169 14.39 4.37 3.59
C ILE A 169 12.94 4.52 4.09
N PHE A 170 12.38 3.40 4.56
CA PHE A 170 11.18 3.40 5.40
C PHE A 170 11.54 3.02 6.84
N PRO A 171 11.01 3.73 7.87
CA PRO A 171 11.25 3.36 9.26
C PRO A 171 10.86 1.90 9.55
N CYS A 172 11.64 1.20 10.38
CA CYS A 172 11.40 -0.22 10.66
C CYS A 172 10.01 -0.54 11.21
N HIS A 173 9.37 0.39 11.94
CA HIS A 173 7.99 0.19 12.38
C HIS A 173 6.98 0.19 11.21
N SER A 174 7.23 1.01 10.18
CA SER A 174 6.41 1.04 8.96
C SER A 174 6.60 -0.24 8.15
N VAL A 175 7.84 -0.71 8.02
CA VAL A 175 8.15 -1.99 7.35
C VAL A 175 7.49 -3.15 8.09
N LYS A 176 7.59 -3.18 9.42
CA LYS A 176 6.92 -4.19 10.26
C LYS A 176 5.41 -4.16 10.10
N PHE A 177 4.81 -2.97 10.07
CA PHE A 177 3.37 -2.81 9.84
C PHE A 177 2.96 -3.30 8.45
N ALA A 178 3.70 -2.94 7.40
CA ALA A 178 3.44 -3.44 6.05
C ALA A 178 3.59 -4.96 5.95
N PHE A 179 4.56 -5.55 6.63
CA PHE A 179 4.69 -7.00 6.74
C PHE A 179 3.48 -7.63 7.46
N ASP A 180 2.97 -7.01 8.52
CA ASP A 180 1.77 -7.48 9.22
C ASP A 180 0.52 -7.44 8.32
N VAL A 181 0.37 -6.37 7.53
CA VAL A 181 -0.70 -6.24 6.53
C VAL A 181 -0.55 -7.29 5.43
N TRP A 182 0.67 -7.54 4.95
CA TRP A 182 0.94 -8.59 3.98
C TRP A 182 0.60 -9.98 4.54
N ARG A 183 0.91 -10.26 5.82
CA ARG A 183 0.53 -11.54 6.45
C ARG A 183 -0.98 -11.77 6.52
N SER A 184 -1.81 -10.72 6.54
CA SER A 184 -3.27 -10.87 6.44
C SER A 184 -3.79 -11.04 5.00
N ALA A 185 -2.94 -10.80 4.00
CA ALA A 185 -3.28 -10.86 2.58
C ALA A 185 -2.06 -11.33 1.75
N PRO A 186 -1.55 -12.55 1.98
CA PRO A 186 -0.22 -12.97 1.48
C PRO A 186 -0.15 -13.06 -0.04
N ASP A 187 -1.28 -13.23 -0.71
CA ASP A 187 -1.37 -13.27 -2.17
C ASP A 187 -1.29 -11.89 -2.82
N GLN A 188 -1.60 -10.81 -2.10
CA GLN A 188 -1.62 -9.45 -2.64
C GLN A 188 -0.25 -8.77 -2.53
N MET A 189 0.03 -7.83 -3.44
CA MET A 189 1.13 -6.88 -3.24
C MET A 189 0.72 -5.84 -2.19
N VAL A 190 1.58 -5.61 -1.20
CA VAL A 190 1.36 -4.64 -0.11
C VAL A 190 2.49 -3.63 -0.12
N GLY A 191 2.22 -2.36 -0.43
CA GLY A 191 3.28 -1.39 -0.69
C GLY A 191 2.99 0.04 -0.28
N PHE A 192 4.01 0.88 -0.35
CA PHE A 192 3.96 2.26 0.13
C PHE A 192 3.65 3.29 -0.97
N VAL A 193 3.81 2.90 -2.24
CA VAL A 193 3.85 3.82 -3.38
C VAL A 193 2.72 3.48 -4.35
N PRO A 194 1.50 3.98 -4.13
CA PRO A 194 0.36 3.69 -4.99
C PRO A 194 0.45 4.46 -6.31
N ARG A 195 -0.02 3.84 -7.39
CA ARG A 195 -0.17 4.42 -8.73
C ARG A 195 -1.48 3.97 -9.36
N LYS A 196 -1.93 4.71 -10.36
CA LYS A 196 -3.23 4.51 -10.99
C LYS A 196 -3.04 4.29 -12.49
N VAL A 197 -3.85 3.41 -13.05
CA VAL A 197 -4.16 3.42 -14.48
C VAL A 197 -5.36 4.34 -14.69
N CYS A 198 -5.22 5.31 -15.60
CA CYS A 198 -6.35 6.07 -16.10
C CYS A 198 -6.81 5.46 -17.42
N VAL A 199 -8.12 5.37 -17.59
CA VAL A 199 -8.74 4.79 -18.78
C VAL A 199 -9.40 5.91 -19.59
N GLU A 200 -9.08 5.95 -20.87
CA GLU A 200 -9.76 6.77 -21.87
C GLU A 200 -10.39 5.84 -22.91
N SER A 201 -11.72 5.76 -22.93
CA SER A 201 -12.44 5.00 -23.96
C SER A 201 -12.65 5.89 -25.19
N LYS A 202 -12.07 5.51 -26.32
CA LYS A 202 -12.24 6.19 -27.63
C LYS A 202 -12.70 5.17 -28.66
N GLU A 203 -13.83 5.46 -29.32
CA GLU A 203 -14.38 4.61 -30.40
C GLU A 203 -14.54 3.13 -30.01
N GLY A 204 -14.94 2.86 -28.76
CA GLY A 204 -15.12 1.50 -28.25
C GLY A 204 -13.84 0.74 -27.92
N LYS A 205 -12.67 1.41 -27.97
CA LYS A 205 -11.39 0.88 -27.50
C LYS A 205 -10.92 1.64 -26.26
N ASP A 206 -10.49 0.89 -25.26
CA ASP A 206 -9.88 1.46 -24.05
C ASP A 206 -8.40 1.73 -24.29
N TYR A 207 -7.99 2.96 -24.01
CA TYR A 207 -6.60 3.38 -23.96
C TYR A 207 -6.19 3.64 -22.51
N TYR A 208 -5.02 3.14 -22.13
CA TYR A 208 -4.56 3.19 -20.75
C TYR A 208 -3.41 4.18 -20.59
N SER A 209 -3.54 5.11 -19.65
CA SER A 209 -2.52 6.11 -19.33
C SER A 209 -1.97 5.89 -17.91
N TYR A 210 -0.66 6.03 -17.75
CA TYR A 210 -0.03 5.94 -16.43
C TYR A 210 -0.27 7.22 -15.64
N CYS A 211 -0.98 7.10 -14.53
CA CYS A 211 -1.37 8.21 -13.68
C CYS A 211 -0.57 8.22 -12.37
N GLY A 212 0.12 9.33 -12.14
CA GLY A 212 0.99 9.55 -10.99
C GLY A 212 0.26 9.77 -9.67
N TRP A 213 1.01 10.25 -8.67
CA TRP A 213 0.51 10.52 -7.32
C TRP A 213 -0.71 11.46 -7.31
N TRP A 214 -0.74 12.45 -8.20
CA TRP A 214 -1.78 13.47 -8.15
C TRP A 214 -3.18 12.91 -8.45
N SER A 215 -3.28 11.99 -9.40
CA SER A 215 -4.52 11.28 -9.70
C SER A 215 -4.98 10.39 -8.54
N VAL A 216 -4.05 9.74 -7.86
CA VAL A 216 -4.35 8.93 -6.66
C VAL A 216 -4.87 9.82 -5.53
N TRP A 217 -4.24 10.96 -5.30
CA TRP A 217 -4.64 11.90 -4.25
C TRP A 217 -6.05 12.47 -4.49
N TRP A 218 -6.34 12.91 -5.72
CA TRP A 218 -7.64 13.49 -6.05
C TRP A 218 -8.78 12.47 -6.04
N THR A 219 -8.54 11.28 -6.57
CA THR A 219 -9.61 10.29 -6.73
C THR A 219 -9.74 9.34 -5.56
N GLY A 220 -8.72 9.26 -4.69
CA GLY A 220 -8.67 8.27 -3.61
C GLY A 220 -8.57 6.82 -4.12
N THR A 221 -8.28 6.62 -5.41
CA THR A 221 -8.23 5.30 -6.04
C THR A 221 -6.88 5.02 -6.67
N TYR A 222 -6.47 3.76 -6.66
CA TYR A 222 -5.24 3.27 -7.27
C TYR A 222 -5.43 1.83 -7.75
N SER A 223 -4.56 1.36 -8.62
CA SER A 223 -4.61 -0.02 -9.16
C SER A 223 -3.26 -0.72 -9.15
N MET A 224 -2.20 -0.03 -8.73
CA MET A 224 -0.85 -0.55 -8.62
C MET A 224 -0.20 -0.06 -7.32
N VAL A 225 0.71 -0.86 -6.78
CA VAL A 225 1.75 -0.40 -5.84
C VAL A 225 3.10 -0.74 -6.42
N LEU A 226 4.02 0.23 -6.45
CA LEU A 226 5.32 0.02 -7.09
C LEU A 226 6.17 -0.94 -6.25
N SER A 227 6.80 -1.90 -6.94
CA SER A 227 7.74 -2.87 -6.35
C SER A 227 8.99 -2.22 -5.75
N LYS A 228 9.22 -0.93 -6.00
CA LYS A 228 10.26 -0.13 -5.38
C LYS A 228 10.17 -0.04 -3.86
N ALA A 229 9.01 -0.37 -3.28
CA ALA A 229 8.79 -0.44 -1.84
C ALA A 229 7.51 -1.25 -1.54
N SER A 230 7.57 -2.57 -1.73
CA SER A 230 6.41 -3.44 -1.49
C SER A 230 6.79 -4.85 -1.05
N PHE A 231 5.92 -5.44 -0.23
CA PHE A 231 5.88 -6.86 0.05
C PHE A 231 5.08 -7.62 -1.02
N PHE A 232 5.57 -8.79 -1.40
CA PHE A 232 4.86 -9.77 -2.21
C PHE A 232 5.34 -11.18 -1.87
N HIS A 233 4.58 -12.21 -2.29
CA HIS A 233 4.95 -13.60 -2.05
C HIS A 233 6.06 -14.07 -3.00
N LYS A 234 7.05 -14.83 -2.50
CA LYS A 234 8.19 -15.35 -3.29
C LYS A 234 7.79 -16.10 -4.56
N LYS A 235 6.60 -16.71 -4.57
CA LYS A 235 6.03 -17.39 -5.75
C LYS A 235 6.01 -16.49 -6.98
N TYR A 236 5.83 -15.19 -6.81
CA TYR A 236 5.81 -14.25 -7.92
C TYR A 236 7.18 -14.06 -8.57
N LEU A 237 8.30 -14.34 -7.89
CA LEU A 237 9.63 -14.39 -8.53
C LEU A 237 9.71 -15.56 -9.52
N ARG A 238 9.21 -16.74 -9.10
CA ARG A 238 9.13 -17.92 -9.97
C ARG A 238 8.21 -17.67 -11.16
N LEU A 239 7.01 -17.14 -10.92
CA LEU A 239 6.05 -16.83 -11.99
C LEU A 239 6.61 -15.78 -12.95
N TYR A 240 7.26 -14.73 -12.44
CA TYR A 240 7.89 -13.71 -13.28
C TYR A 240 9.00 -14.28 -14.15
N THR A 241 9.82 -15.16 -13.59
CA THR A 241 10.95 -15.76 -14.31
C THR A 241 10.47 -16.72 -15.39
N ASN A 242 9.57 -17.64 -15.02
CA ASN A 242 9.27 -18.82 -15.82
C ASN A 242 7.98 -18.70 -16.64
N GLU A 243 7.03 -17.87 -16.23
CA GLU A 243 5.68 -17.83 -16.82
C GLU A 243 5.33 -16.47 -17.44
N MET A 244 6.01 -15.38 -17.06
CA MET A 244 5.82 -14.09 -17.70
C MET A 244 6.14 -14.18 -19.20
N PRO A 245 5.26 -13.69 -20.10
CA PRO A 245 5.53 -13.64 -21.53
C PRO A 245 6.90 -13.03 -21.83
N THR A 246 7.69 -13.71 -22.66
CA THR A 246 9.04 -13.27 -23.02
C THR A 246 9.04 -11.87 -23.63
N SER A 247 8.03 -11.57 -24.45
CA SER A 247 7.77 -10.27 -25.06
C SER A 247 7.67 -9.12 -24.05
N ILE A 248 7.15 -9.37 -22.84
CA ILE A 248 7.08 -8.38 -21.75
C ILE A 248 8.47 -8.16 -21.16
N LYS A 249 9.20 -9.24 -20.87
CA LYS A 249 10.57 -9.16 -20.32
C LYS A 249 11.53 -8.47 -21.29
N GLU A 250 11.42 -8.75 -22.58
CA GLU A 250 12.15 -8.08 -23.66
C GLU A 250 11.82 -6.58 -23.68
N PHE A 251 10.53 -6.23 -23.70
CA PHE A 251 10.11 -4.83 -23.71
C PHE A 251 10.58 -4.05 -22.47
N VAL A 252 10.54 -4.66 -21.29
CA VAL A 252 11.09 -4.07 -20.04
C VAL A 252 12.60 -3.81 -20.17
N THR A 253 13.33 -4.75 -20.78
CA THR A 253 14.78 -4.63 -21.00
C THR A 253 15.09 -3.51 -21.97
N GLU A 254 14.44 -3.48 -23.13
CA GLU A 254 14.63 -2.48 -24.19
C GLU A 254 14.23 -1.07 -23.71
N ASN A 255 13.08 -0.96 -23.06
CA ASN A 255 12.56 0.33 -22.60
C ASN A 255 13.29 0.86 -21.36
N ARG A 256 14.04 -0.02 -20.66
CA ARG A 256 14.69 0.21 -19.36
C ARG A 256 13.74 0.83 -18.33
N ASN A 257 12.54 0.27 -18.22
CA ASN A 257 11.47 0.73 -17.32
C ASN A 257 10.41 -0.38 -17.13
N CYS A 258 9.46 -0.14 -16.22
CA CYS A 258 8.21 -0.88 -16.09
C CYS A 258 8.28 -2.32 -15.57
N GLU A 259 9.40 -2.75 -15.00
CA GLU A 259 9.48 -4.04 -14.30
C GLU A 259 8.50 -4.07 -13.11
N ASP A 260 8.31 -2.93 -12.45
CA ASP A 260 7.36 -2.75 -11.35
C ASP A 260 5.89 -2.85 -11.81
N ILE A 261 5.57 -2.30 -12.98
CA ILE A 261 4.26 -2.43 -13.63
C ILE A 261 4.04 -3.89 -14.04
N ALA A 262 5.04 -4.52 -14.66
CA ALA A 262 4.96 -5.92 -15.09
C ALA A 262 4.69 -6.85 -13.88
N MET A 263 5.37 -6.64 -12.75
CA MET A 263 5.09 -7.38 -11.52
C MET A 263 3.66 -7.14 -11.02
N SER A 264 3.17 -5.89 -11.05
CA SER A 264 1.79 -5.58 -10.66
C SER A 264 0.75 -6.27 -11.57
N PHE A 265 1.00 -6.32 -12.88
CA PHE A 265 0.17 -7.03 -13.86
C PHE A 265 0.14 -8.53 -13.57
N LEU A 266 1.31 -9.14 -13.32
CA LEU A 266 1.43 -10.56 -13.01
C LEU A 266 0.61 -10.92 -11.76
N VAL A 267 0.82 -10.19 -10.66
CA VAL A 267 0.12 -10.49 -9.41
C VAL A 267 -1.38 -10.29 -9.56
N ALA A 268 -1.81 -9.19 -10.19
CA ALA A 268 -3.23 -8.94 -10.40
C ALA A 268 -3.88 -9.98 -11.33
N ASN A 269 -3.17 -10.44 -12.37
CA ASN A 269 -3.69 -11.47 -13.28
C ASN A 269 -3.84 -12.84 -12.62
N VAL A 270 -2.93 -13.20 -11.71
CA VAL A 270 -2.95 -14.49 -11.01
C VAL A 270 -3.98 -14.51 -9.88
N THR A 271 -4.27 -13.37 -9.27
CA THR A 271 -5.12 -13.28 -8.07
C THR A 271 -6.51 -12.68 -8.32
N ASP A 272 -6.68 -11.97 -9.44
CA ASP A 272 -7.80 -11.06 -9.70
C ASP A 272 -8.09 -10.11 -8.51
N ALA A 273 -7.06 -9.78 -7.73
CA ALA A 273 -7.15 -8.95 -6.53
C ALA A 273 -6.36 -7.64 -6.66
N PRO A 274 -6.85 -6.53 -6.08
CA PRO A 274 -6.13 -5.26 -6.10
C PRO A 274 -4.94 -5.27 -5.12
N PRO A 275 -3.96 -4.35 -5.25
CA PRO A 275 -2.91 -4.21 -4.26
C PRO A 275 -3.38 -3.46 -2.99
N ILE A 276 -2.64 -3.59 -1.89
CA ILE A 276 -2.92 -2.87 -0.64
C ILE A 276 -1.93 -1.73 -0.42
N TRP A 277 -2.43 -0.51 -0.26
CA TRP A 277 -1.62 0.65 0.08
C TRP A 277 -1.42 0.78 1.58
N VAL A 278 -0.16 0.82 2.02
CA VAL A 278 0.23 1.10 3.39
C VAL A 278 0.72 2.54 3.52
N LYS A 279 0.20 3.27 4.51
CA LYS A 279 0.73 4.59 4.86
C LYS A 279 2.11 4.45 5.51
N GLY A 280 3.11 5.09 4.91
CA GLY A 280 4.47 5.18 5.44
C GLY A 280 5.12 6.50 5.10
N LYS A 281 6.02 6.98 5.96
CA LYS A 281 6.88 8.13 5.65
C LYS A 281 8.08 7.65 4.84
N ILE A 282 8.21 8.18 3.63
CA ILE A 282 9.33 7.91 2.73
C ILE A 282 10.49 8.87 3.02
N TYR A 283 11.70 8.33 3.03
CA TYR A 283 12.94 9.10 3.09
C TYR A 283 13.78 8.74 1.86
N GLU A 284 13.82 9.64 0.88
CA GLU A 284 14.65 9.49 -0.31
C GLU A 284 16.06 10.01 0.04
N ILE A 285 17.05 9.12 0.01
CA ILE A 285 18.45 9.44 0.33
C ILE A 285 19.32 9.60 -0.92
N GLY A 286 18.79 9.23 -2.09
CA GLY A 286 19.37 9.52 -3.40
C GLY A 286 18.78 10.80 -4.02
N SER A 287 19.55 11.47 -4.87
CA SER A 287 19.17 12.71 -5.55
C SER A 287 18.80 12.54 -7.02
N THR A 288 19.19 11.43 -7.65
CA THR A 288 19.00 11.16 -9.09
C THR A 288 18.68 9.69 -9.35
N GLY A 289 17.78 9.43 -10.30
CA GLY A 289 17.37 8.08 -10.68
C GLY A 289 16.66 8.05 -12.02
N ILE A 290 16.30 6.87 -12.53
CA ILE A 290 15.68 6.70 -13.86
C ILE A 290 14.38 7.52 -13.98
N SER A 291 13.64 7.67 -12.87
CA SER A 291 12.41 8.46 -12.81
C SER A 291 12.58 9.96 -13.02
N THR A 292 13.80 10.50 -12.94
CA THR A 292 14.07 11.93 -13.21
C THR A 292 14.37 12.21 -14.68
N LEU A 293 14.47 11.18 -15.52
CA LEU A 293 14.65 11.34 -16.97
C LEU A 293 13.35 11.78 -17.64
N GLY A 294 13.44 12.68 -18.62
CA GLY A 294 12.30 13.07 -19.44
C GLY A 294 11.68 11.87 -20.17
N GLY A 295 10.35 11.85 -20.32
CA GLY A 295 9.65 10.75 -20.98
C GLY A 295 9.32 9.54 -20.09
N HIS A 296 9.65 9.57 -18.80
CA HIS A 296 9.46 8.42 -17.90
C HIS A 296 7.99 8.00 -17.77
N SER A 297 7.07 8.97 -17.68
CA SER A 297 5.63 8.69 -17.58
C SER A 297 5.06 8.15 -18.90
N GLU A 298 5.53 8.69 -20.03
CA GLU A 298 5.14 8.29 -21.38
C GLU A 298 5.58 6.85 -21.66
N LYS A 299 6.81 6.50 -21.29
CA LYS A 299 7.31 5.11 -21.33
C LYS A 299 6.43 4.17 -20.50
N ARG A 300 6.00 4.59 -19.31
CA ARG A 300 5.09 3.78 -18.47
C ARG A 300 3.70 3.63 -19.08
N THR A 301 3.17 4.68 -19.71
CA THR A 301 1.93 4.60 -20.50
C THR A 301 2.05 3.58 -21.64
N GLN A 302 3.18 3.55 -22.36
CA GLN A 302 3.42 2.53 -23.40
C GLN A 302 3.42 1.12 -22.81
N CYS A 303 4.07 0.91 -21.65
CA CYS A 303 4.07 -0.37 -20.96
C CYS A 303 2.66 -0.86 -20.61
N LEU A 304 1.78 0.03 -20.09
CA LEU A 304 0.40 -0.36 -19.74
C LEU A 304 -0.36 -0.92 -20.94
N ASN A 305 -0.28 -0.25 -22.09
CA ASN A 305 -0.97 -0.68 -23.30
C ASN A 305 -0.34 -1.95 -23.90
N ARG A 306 0.99 -2.05 -23.91
CA ARG A 306 1.70 -3.24 -24.40
C ARG A 306 1.37 -4.47 -23.56
N PHE A 307 1.41 -4.33 -22.23
CA PHE A 307 1.12 -5.44 -21.33
C PHE A 307 -0.35 -5.83 -21.38
N ALA A 308 -1.28 -4.86 -21.43
CA ALA A 308 -2.71 -5.18 -21.58
C ALA A 308 -3.02 -5.93 -22.88
N ALA A 309 -2.34 -5.59 -23.98
CA ALA A 309 -2.44 -6.32 -25.23
C ALA A 309 -1.92 -7.76 -25.11
N GLU A 310 -0.75 -7.95 -24.47
CA GLU A 310 -0.15 -9.28 -24.29
C GLU A 310 -0.99 -10.18 -23.37
N PHE A 311 -1.53 -9.64 -22.28
CA PHE A 311 -2.43 -10.36 -21.37
C PHE A 311 -3.86 -10.55 -21.94
N GLY A 312 -4.18 -9.92 -23.07
CA GLY A 312 -5.52 -9.94 -23.68
C GLY A 312 -6.60 -9.17 -22.91
N ARG A 313 -6.26 -8.53 -21.79
CA ARG A 313 -7.14 -7.72 -20.95
C ARG A 313 -6.32 -6.77 -20.08
N MET A 314 -6.98 -5.83 -19.39
CA MET A 314 -6.37 -5.10 -18.27
C MET A 314 -6.55 -5.89 -16.96
N PRO A 315 -5.51 -6.54 -16.41
CA PRO A 315 -5.64 -7.33 -15.18
C PRO A 315 -5.68 -6.46 -13.92
N LEU A 316 -5.20 -5.21 -13.98
CA LEU A 316 -5.08 -4.35 -12.80
C LEU A 316 -6.45 -3.96 -12.23
N VAL A 317 -6.69 -4.32 -10.97
CA VAL A 317 -7.95 -4.06 -10.27
C VAL A 317 -7.86 -2.75 -9.46
N PRO A 318 -8.78 -1.78 -9.67
CA PRO A 318 -8.80 -0.56 -8.88
C PRO A 318 -9.31 -0.80 -7.45
N THR A 319 -8.81 0.00 -6.51
CA THR A 319 -9.21 -0.03 -5.10
C THR A 319 -8.99 1.34 -4.43
N SER A 320 -9.60 1.52 -3.26
CA SER A 320 -9.41 2.68 -2.37
C SER A 320 -8.90 2.28 -0.98
N MET A 321 -8.55 0.99 -0.79
CA MET A 321 -8.13 0.47 0.50
C MET A 321 -6.80 1.10 0.95
N LYS A 322 -6.74 1.55 2.20
CA LYS A 322 -5.51 2.10 2.78
C LYS A 322 -5.32 1.62 4.20
N ALA A 323 -4.24 0.88 4.43
CA ALA A 323 -3.82 0.45 5.75
C ALA A 323 -3.06 1.58 6.47
N VAL A 324 -3.48 1.88 7.70
CA VAL A 324 -2.84 2.87 8.58
C VAL A 324 -2.60 2.28 9.98
N ASP A 325 -1.45 2.55 10.59
CA ASP A 325 -1.21 2.20 11.99
C ASP A 325 -1.94 3.19 12.89
N SER A 326 -3.00 2.73 13.54
CA SER A 326 -3.87 3.53 14.41
C SER A 326 -3.12 4.19 15.57
N ARG A 327 -2.06 3.57 16.07
CA ARG A 327 -1.24 4.12 17.17
C ARG A 327 -0.49 5.39 16.76
N ARG A 328 -0.46 5.70 15.46
CA ARG A 328 0.22 6.86 14.87
C ARG A 328 -0.74 7.80 14.15
N MET A 329 -2.05 7.58 14.28
CA MET A 329 -3.09 8.41 13.68
C MET A 329 -3.89 9.12 14.77
N TRP A 330 -4.02 10.43 14.66
CA TRP A 330 -4.75 11.26 15.62
C TRP A 330 -6.23 11.44 15.24
N PHE A 331 -6.59 11.15 13.99
CA PHE A 331 -7.96 11.21 13.48
C PHE A 331 -8.21 10.02 12.56
N TRP A 332 -9.41 9.44 12.72
CA TRP A 332 -9.92 8.29 11.99
C TRP A 332 -10.75 8.74 10.79
#